data_AF-A0A1C5ASJ2-F1
#
_entry.id   AF-A0A1C5ASJ2-F1
#
_cell.length_a   1.000
_cell.length_b   1.000
_cell.length_c   1.000
_cell.angle_alpha   90.00
_cell.angle_beta   90.00
_cell.angle_gamma   90.00
#
_symmetry.space_group_name_H-M   'P 1'
#
loop_
_entity.id
_entity.type
_entity.pdbx_description
1 polymer ?
#
loop_
_entity_poly.entity_id
_entity_poly.type
_entity_poly.pdbx_seq_one_letter_code
_entity_poly.pdbx_strand_id
1 'polypeptide(L)'
;MTTRARRPGESDGVDRLFREPAEFDRMIAAGGLLEWSRAGPYRRGTPRAPLIDRLGRGRPVLLPLDPPGALAVTAAVPSARLVLLLPPGHRADPALAALAAHTVHHDRTERAAAELVGLLGSS
;
A
#
# COMPACT_ATOMS: atom_id res chain seq x y z
N MET A 1 -8.01 0.77 2.51
CA MET A 1 -9.06 0.83 3.55
C MET A 1 -8.66 1.79 4.66
N THR A 2 -9.60 2.47 5.31
CA THR A 2 -9.34 3.36 6.44
C THR A 2 -10.50 3.46 7.42
N THR A 3 -10.21 3.77 8.69
CA THR A 3 -11.21 4.10 9.71
C THR A 3 -11.47 5.59 9.88
N ARG A 4 -10.85 6.43 9.04
CA ARG A 4 -11.15 7.86 9.01
C ARG A 4 -12.53 8.06 8.39
N ALA A 5 -13.32 8.99 8.93
CA ALA A 5 -14.56 9.42 8.29
C ALA A 5 -14.29 9.96 6.88
N ARG A 6 -15.21 9.71 5.95
CA ARG A 6 -15.17 10.22 4.57
C ARG A 6 -15.22 11.75 4.55
N ARG A 7 -14.39 12.41 3.72
CA ARG A 7 -14.47 13.87 3.48
C ARG A 7 -15.57 14.19 2.48
N PRO A 8 -16.08 15.43 2.45
CA PRO A 8 -16.89 15.91 1.34
C PRO A 8 -16.18 15.66 0.00
N GLY A 9 -16.90 15.08 -0.97
CA GLY A 9 -16.38 14.72 -2.29
C GLY A 9 -15.75 13.34 -2.43
N GLU A 10 -15.39 12.68 -1.32
CA GLU A 10 -14.93 11.28 -1.38
C GLU A 10 -16.13 10.31 -1.47
N SER A 11 -15.94 9.19 -2.16
CA SER A 11 -16.89 8.11 -2.38
C SER A 11 -16.33 6.77 -1.90
N ASP A 12 -17.15 5.99 -1.17
CA ASP A 12 -16.74 4.66 -0.68
C ASP A 12 -16.58 3.66 -1.83
N GLY A 13 -15.51 2.86 -1.78
CA GLY A 13 -15.17 1.91 -2.84
C GLY A 13 -14.58 2.53 -4.10
N VAL A 14 -14.52 3.87 -4.20
CA VAL A 14 -13.88 4.58 -5.30
C VAL A 14 -12.58 5.23 -4.81
N ASP A 15 -12.67 6.16 -3.87
CA ASP A 15 -11.49 6.84 -3.35
C ASP A 15 -10.75 5.98 -2.34
N ARG A 16 -11.52 5.40 -1.40
CA ARG A 16 -11.06 4.48 -0.36
C ARG A 16 -12.21 3.58 0.07
N LEU A 17 -11.86 2.48 0.72
CA LEU A 17 -12.78 1.69 1.52
C LEU A 17 -12.84 2.28 2.94
N PHE A 18 -13.93 2.93 3.29
CA PHE A 18 -14.19 3.52 4.61
C PHE A 18 -14.92 2.51 5.48
N ARG A 19 -14.34 2.16 6.63
CA ARG A 19 -14.86 1.13 7.53
C ARG A 19 -14.85 1.60 8.97
N GLU A 20 -15.83 1.13 9.74
CA GLU A 20 -15.87 1.41 11.16
C GLU A 20 -14.68 0.75 11.89
N PRO A 21 -14.18 1.33 12.99
CA PRO A 21 -13.07 0.77 13.75
C PRO A 21 -13.23 -0.72 14.08
N ALA A 22 -14.43 -1.12 14.53
CA ALA A 22 -14.71 -2.50 14.88
C ALA A 22 -14.62 -3.48 13.69
N GLU A 23 -14.97 -3.03 12.48
CA GLU A 23 -14.82 -3.85 11.27
C GLU A 23 -13.35 -3.98 10.87
N PHE A 24 -12.59 -2.90 10.99
CA PHE A 24 -11.15 -2.93 10.77
C PHE A 24 -10.47 -3.94 11.71
N ASP A 25 -10.85 -3.96 12.98
CA ASP A 25 -10.34 -4.93 13.97
C ASP A 25 -10.67 -6.37 13.61
N ARG A 26 -11.90 -6.64 13.15
CA ARG A 26 -12.27 -7.97 12.64
C ARG A 26 -11.42 -8.37 11.45
N MET A 27 -11.12 -7.46 10.54
CA MET A 27 -10.28 -7.74 9.38
C MET A 27 -8.82 -8.00 9.75
N ILE A 28 -8.27 -7.29 10.74
CA ILE A 28 -6.94 -7.63 11.28
C ILE A 28 -6.96 -9.05 11.85
N ALA A 29 -7.92 -9.35 12.73
CA ALA A 29 -8.01 -10.65 13.40
C ALA A 29 -8.20 -11.81 12.42
N ALA A 30 -8.92 -11.60 11.32
CA ALA A 30 -9.13 -12.59 10.28
C ALA A 30 -7.99 -12.69 9.25
N GLY A 31 -6.90 -11.93 9.39
CA GLY A 31 -5.82 -11.89 8.39
C GLY A 31 -6.27 -11.31 7.04
N GLY A 32 -7.33 -10.50 7.03
CA GLY A 32 -7.93 -9.89 5.84
C GLY A 32 -7.15 -8.71 5.27
N LEU A 33 -6.09 -8.26 5.96
CA LEU A 33 -5.20 -7.17 5.55
C LEU A 33 -3.78 -7.69 5.31
N LEU A 34 -3.15 -7.24 4.23
CA LEU A 34 -1.75 -7.55 3.94
C LEU A 34 -0.80 -6.72 4.79
N GLU A 35 -1.15 -5.47 5.00
CA GLU A 35 -0.49 -4.53 5.88
C GLU A 35 -1.52 -3.59 6.49
N TRP A 36 -1.17 -3.02 7.64
CA TRP A 36 -1.90 -1.90 8.21
C TRP A 36 -0.98 -1.06 9.09
N SER A 37 -1.36 0.20 9.27
CA SER A 37 -0.68 1.15 10.15
C SER A 37 -1.65 2.13 10.80
N ARG A 38 -1.20 2.78 11.88
CA ARG A 38 -1.91 3.87 12.53
C ARG A 38 -1.51 5.21 11.91
N ALA A 39 -2.49 6.08 11.73
CA ALA A 39 -2.34 7.46 11.25
C ALA A 39 -3.12 8.38 12.21
N GLY A 40 -2.43 8.85 13.25
CA GLY A 40 -3.07 9.55 14.37
C GLY A 40 -4.12 8.65 15.06
N PRO A 41 -5.37 9.11 15.23
CA PRO A 41 -6.43 8.30 15.83
C PRO A 41 -7.02 7.26 14.86
N TYR A 42 -6.66 7.30 13.58
CA TYR A 42 -7.23 6.44 12.55
C TYR A 42 -6.28 5.31 12.17
N ARG A 43 -6.83 4.31 11.49
CA ARG A 43 -6.08 3.21 10.89
C ARG A 43 -6.25 3.22 9.38
N ARG A 44 -5.24 2.70 8.70
CA ARG A 44 -5.24 2.43 7.26
C ARG A 44 -4.65 1.05 7.02
N GLY A 45 -5.07 0.40 5.95
CA GLY A 45 -4.50 -0.87 5.55
C GLY A 45 -4.94 -1.28 4.16
N THR A 46 -4.26 -2.28 3.63
CA THR A 46 -4.46 -2.82 2.29
C THR A 46 -5.22 -4.14 2.36
N PRO A 47 -6.50 -4.20 1.92
CA PRO A 47 -7.28 -5.43 1.91
C PRO A 47 -6.68 -6.49 1.01
N ARG A 48 -6.62 -7.72 1.51
CA ARG A 48 -6.04 -8.86 0.80
C ARG A 48 -6.89 -9.29 -0.39
N ALA A 49 -8.20 -9.43 -0.20
CA ALA A 49 -9.09 -10.05 -1.20
C ALA A 49 -9.11 -9.33 -2.56
N PRO A 50 -9.25 -7.98 -2.63
CA PRO A 50 -9.23 -7.26 -3.91
C PRO A 50 -7.89 -7.41 -4.66
N LEU A 51 -6.76 -7.46 -3.93
CA LEU A 51 -5.46 -7.68 -4.54
C LEU A 51 -5.39 -9.06 -5.20
N ILE A 52 -5.72 -10.11 -4.45
CA ILE A 52 -5.67 -11.49 -4.93
C ILE A 52 -6.59 -11.67 -6.15
N ASP A 53 -7.77 -11.09 -6.12
CA ASP A 53 -8.73 -11.14 -7.21
C ASP A 53 -8.25 -10.39 -8.47
N ARG A 54 -7.55 -9.26 -8.34
CA ARG A 54 -6.90 -8.57 -9.48
C ARG A 54 -5.75 -9.39 -10.06
N LEU A 55 -4.89 -9.93 -9.20
CA LEU A 55 -3.76 -10.78 -9.60
C LEU A 55 -4.25 -12.06 -10.29
N GLY A 56 -5.34 -12.67 -9.81
CA GLY A 56 -5.96 -13.85 -10.42
C GLY A 56 -6.51 -13.60 -11.83
N ARG A 57 -6.79 -12.33 -12.19
CA ARG A 57 -7.16 -11.92 -13.55
C ARG A 57 -5.96 -11.51 -14.41
N GLY A 58 -4.74 -11.79 -13.96
CA GLY A 58 -3.51 -11.40 -14.66
C GLY A 58 -3.27 -9.89 -14.73
N ARG A 59 -3.97 -9.10 -13.89
CA ARG A 59 -3.80 -7.65 -13.87
C ARG A 59 -2.71 -7.28 -12.86
N PRO A 60 -1.65 -6.56 -13.27
CA PRO A 60 -0.62 -6.12 -12.35
C PRO A 60 -1.20 -5.13 -11.33
N VAL A 61 -0.62 -5.10 -10.14
CA VAL A 61 -1.01 -4.17 -9.07
C VAL A 61 0.23 -3.48 -8.52
N LEU A 62 0.11 -2.17 -8.33
CA LEU A 62 1.14 -1.34 -7.70
C LEU A 62 0.60 -0.81 -6.37
N LEU A 63 1.36 -1.01 -5.29
CA LEU A 63 1.00 -0.61 -3.95
C LEU A 63 1.99 0.46 -3.45
N PRO A 64 1.53 1.70 -3.16
CA PRO A 64 2.37 2.72 -2.54
C PRO A 64 2.48 2.44 -1.04
N LEU A 65 3.61 1.88 -0.62
CA LEU A 65 3.82 1.43 0.76
C LEU A 65 5.00 2.15 1.41
N ASP A 66 4.91 2.32 2.72
CA ASP A 66 6.07 2.64 3.55
C ASP A 66 6.93 1.37 3.76
N PRO A 67 8.17 1.48 4.30
CA PRO A 67 9.03 0.32 4.48
C PRO A 67 8.41 -0.82 5.30
N PRO A 68 7.74 -0.58 6.46
CA PRO A 68 7.10 -1.66 7.20
C PRO A 68 6.00 -2.37 6.40
N GLY A 69 5.16 -1.61 5.68
CA GLY A 69 4.10 -2.18 4.85
C GLY A 69 4.66 -2.97 3.67
N ALA A 70 5.74 -2.50 3.04
CA ALA A 70 6.41 -3.19 1.96
C ALA A 70 6.95 -4.56 2.41
N LEU A 71 7.61 -4.62 3.57
CA LEU A 71 8.11 -5.87 4.15
C LEU A 71 6.98 -6.84 4.51
N ALA A 72 5.87 -6.33 5.05
CA ALA A 72 4.70 -7.15 5.35
C ALA A 72 4.09 -7.76 4.07
N VAL A 73 4.01 -6.97 3.00
CA VAL A 73 3.50 -7.44 1.71
C VAL A 73 4.43 -8.46 1.06
N THR A 74 5.75 -8.26 1.06
CA THR A 74 6.69 -9.24 0.48
C THR A 74 6.68 -10.57 1.25
N ALA A 75 6.48 -10.54 2.57
CA ALA A 75 6.29 -11.74 3.35
C ALA A 75 4.96 -12.46 3.00
N ALA A 76 3.88 -11.70 2.79
CA ALA A 76 2.56 -12.26 2.50
C ALA A 76 2.35 -12.67 1.04
N VAL A 77 3.11 -12.08 0.11
CA VAL A 77 3.08 -12.31 -1.34
C VAL A 77 4.53 -12.44 -1.83
N PRO A 78 5.15 -13.63 -1.74
CA PRO A 78 6.57 -13.83 -2.08
C PRO A 78 6.94 -13.49 -3.54
N SER A 79 5.96 -13.46 -4.45
CA SER A 79 6.17 -13.04 -5.84
C SER A 79 6.18 -11.52 -6.03
N ALA A 80 5.90 -10.74 -4.99
CA ALA A 80 5.93 -9.29 -5.05
C ALA A 80 7.36 -8.78 -5.25
N ARG A 81 7.52 -7.78 -6.12
CA ARG A 81 8.80 -7.11 -6.34
C ARG A 81 8.80 -5.76 -5.66
N LEU A 82 9.79 -5.53 -4.80
CA LEU A 82 9.98 -4.25 -4.15
C LEU A 82 10.73 -3.29 -5.09
N VAL A 83 10.21 -2.08 -5.24
CA VAL A 83 10.90 -0.97 -5.91
C VAL A 83 11.05 0.17 -4.90
N LEU A 84 12.28 0.58 -4.64
CA LEU A 84 12.56 1.73 -3.79
C LEU A 84 12.55 3.01 -4.60
N LEU A 85 11.83 4.00 -4.10
CA LEU A 85 11.78 5.33 -4.69
C LEU A 85 12.35 6.31 -3.68
N LEU A 86 13.55 6.84 -3.98
CA LEU A 86 14.33 7.67 -3.06
C LEU A 86 14.56 9.07 -3.64
N PRO A 87 14.52 10.13 -2.83
CA PRO A 87 15.02 11.42 -3.27
C PRO A 87 16.54 11.36 -3.54
N PRO A 88 17.11 12.30 -4.31
CA PRO A 88 18.57 12.38 -4.47
C PRO A 88 19.29 12.50 -3.12
N GLY A 89 20.47 11.88 -3.02
CA GLY A 89 21.30 11.90 -1.80
C GLY A 89 20.77 11.07 -0.63
N HIS A 90 19.55 10.53 -0.72
CA HIS A 90 18.99 9.67 0.32
C HIS A 90 19.43 8.23 0.12
N ARG A 91 19.68 7.54 1.23
CA ARG A 91 19.96 6.10 1.27
C ARG A 91 18.88 5.42 2.08
N ALA A 92 18.35 4.32 1.56
CA ALA A 92 17.47 3.45 2.32
C ALA A 92 18.26 2.70 3.40
N ASP A 93 17.54 2.17 4.38
CA ASP A 93 18.07 1.17 5.30
C ASP A 93 18.70 0.01 4.49
N PRO A 94 19.92 -0.47 4.85
CA PRO A 94 20.61 -1.50 4.08
C PRO A 94 19.84 -2.82 3.93
N ALA A 95 19.06 -3.22 4.94
CA ALA A 95 18.29 -4.46 4.85
C ALA A 95 17.13 -4.30 3.87
N LEU A 96 16.46 -3.14 3.88
CA LEU A 96 15.43 -2.84 2.88
C LEU A 96 16.03 -2.72 1.47
N ALA A 97 17.18 -2.07 1.33
CA ALA A 97 17.89 -1.94 0.06
C ALA A 97 18.28 -3.30 -0.54
N ALA A 98 18.69 -4.24 0.30
CA ALA A 98 19.03 -5.60 -0.13
C ALA A 98 17.83 -6.40 -0.67
N LEU A 99 16.61 -6.05 -0.27
CA LEU A 99 15.37 -6.68 -0.73
C LEU A 99 14.81 -6.02 -2.00
N ALA A 100 15.29 -4.84 -2.36
CA ALA A 100 14.78 -4.08 -3.49
C ALA A 100 15.20 -4.73 -4.81
N ALA A 101 14.22 -5.00 -5.68
CA ALA A 101 14.50 -5.42 -7.05
C ALA A 101 15.09 -4.28 -7.88
N HIS A 102 14.67 -3.04 -7.59
CA HIS A 102 15.17 -1.82 -8.24
C HIS A 102 15.14 -0.67 -7.25
N THR A 103 16.06 0.29 -7.43
CA THR A 103 16.06 1.56 -6.73
C THR A 103 16.05 2.69 -7.75
N VAL A 104 15.09 3.60 -7.62
CA VAL A 104 14.90 4.75 -8.50
C VAL A 104 15.12 6.01 -7.67
N HIS A 105 16.00 6.88 -8.16
CA HIS A 105 16.22 8.19 -7.56
C HIS A 105 15.46 9.26 -8.35
N HIS A 106 14.67 10.08 -7.67
CA HIS A 106 13.91 11.15 -8.33
C HIS A 106 13.57 12.29 -7.36
N ASP A 107 13.67 13.53 -7.83
CA ASP A 107 13.42 14.73 -7.02
C ASP A 107 11.95 14.87 -6.56
N ARG A 108 11.04 14.16 -7.26
CA ARG A 108 9.60 14.18 -7.01
C ARG A 108 9.06 12.79 -6.69
N THR A 109 9.64 12.12 -5.71
CA THR A 109 9.26 10.74 -5.33
C THR A 109 7.77 10.60 -5.05
N GLU A 110 7.17 11.49 -4.25
CA GLU A 110 5.74 11.41 -3.91
C GLU A 110 4.83 11.55 -5.14
N ARG A 111 5.16 12.50 -6.03
CA ARG A 111 4.40 12.71 -7.27
C ARG A 111 4.53 11.51 -8.22
N ALA A 112 5.74 10.97 -8.38
CA ALA A 112 5.98 9.80 -9.22
C ALA A 112 5.20 8.58 -8.69
N ALA A 113 5.17 8.36 -7.37
CA ALA A 113 4.37 7.30 -6.78
C ALA A 113 2.86 7.50 -7.05
N ALA A 114 2.35 8.72 -6.86
CA ALA A 114 0.94 9.03 -7.13
C ALA A 114 0.55 8.83 -8.61
N GLU A 115 1.39 9.29 -9.54
CA GLU A 115 1.17 9.11 -10.98
C GLU A 115 1.21 7.64 -11.39
N LEU A 116 2.16 6.84 -10.87
CA LEU A 116 2.25 5.41 -11.16
C LEU A 116 1.05 4.63 -10.64
N VAL A 117 0.54 4.97 -9.45
CA VAL A 117 -0.69 4.38 -8.92
C VAL A 117 -1.89 4.79 -9.76
N GLY A 118 -1.98 6.05 -10.18
CA GLY A 118 -3.05 6.54 -11.05
C GLY A 118 -3.09 5.83 -12.41
N LEU A 119 -1.93 5.56 -13.01
CA LEU A 119 -1.80 4.90 -14.31
C LEU A 119 -2.22 3.42 -14.30
N LEU A 120 -1.91 2.69 -13.23
CA LEU A 120 -2.22 1.26 -13.10
C LEU A 120 -3.58 1.01 -12.43
N GLY A 121 -4.24 2.09 -12.00
CA GLY A 121 -5.44 2.08 -11.17
C GLY A 121 -5.08 1.83 -9.71
N SER A 122 -5.67 2.62 -8.80
CA SER A 122 -5.65 2.28 -7.39
C SER A 122 -6.48 1.02 -7.13
N SER A 123 -6.06 0.28 -6.11
CA SER A 123 -6.74 -0.93 -5.62
C SER A 123 -8.21 -0.67 -5.34
#